data_AF-A0A2E5KVS5-F1
#
_entry.id   AF-A0A2E5KVS5-F1
#
_cell.length_a   1.000
_cell.length_b   1.000
_cell.length_c   1.000
_cell.angle_alpha   90.00
_cell.angle_beta   90.00
_cell.angle_gamma   90.00
#
_symmetry.space_group_name_H-M   'P 1'
#
loop_
_entity.id
_entity.type
_entity.pdbx_description
1 polymer ?
#
loop_
_entity_poly.entity_id
_entity_poly.type
_entity_poly.pdbx_seq_one_letter_code
_entity_poly.pdbx_strand_id
1 'polypeptide(L)' 'MAFSATTIREIARDVYGIEMSEKRAGEVASQVSDLAEAARRAGQQSDFNDELLSARQVILESLDDSGAS' A
#
# COMPACT_ATOMS: atom_id res chain seq x y z
N MET A 1 13.59 -6.84 -2.57
CA MET A 1 13.57 -5.37 -2.41
C MET A 1 12.38 -5.06 -1.54
N ALA A 2 12.57 -4.40 -0.41
CA ALA A 2 11.46 -3.96 0.46
C ALA A 2 10.87 -2.66 -0.11
N PHE A 3 9.57 -2.43 0.06
CA PHE A 3 8.95 -1.15 -0.31
C PHE A 3 9.47 -0.06 0.65
N SER A 4 9.83 1.12 0.12
CA SER A 4 10.31 2.23 0.93
C SER A 4 9.20 3.25 1.21
N ALA A 5 9.26 3.94 2.35
CA ALA A 5 8.33 5.02 2.67
C ALA A 5 8.32 6.12 1.59
N THR A 6 9.49 6.44 1.01
CA THR A 6 9.62 7.39 -0.09
C THR A 6 8.84 6.95 -1.32
N THR A 7 8.99 5.68 -1.72
CA THR A 7 8.26 5.12 -2.88
C THR A 7 6.75 5.15 -2.67
N ILE A 8 6.28 4.83 -1.45
CA ILE A 8 4.85 4.89 -1.13
C ILE A 8 4.33 6.34 -1.23
N ARG A 9 5.10 7.33 -0.76
CA ARG A 9 4.74 8.76 -0.88
C ARG A 9 4.66 9.22 -2.33
N GLU A 10 5.63 8.81 -3.15
CA GLU A 10 5.65 9.13 -4.58
C GLU A 10 4.43 8.54 -5.28
N ILE A 11 4.13 7.26 -5.05
CA ILE A 11 2.93 6.62 -5.61
C ILE A 11 1.65 7.32 -5.13
N ALA A 12 1.54 7.60 -3.83
CA ALA A 12 0.37 8.27 -3.27
C ALA A 12 0.11 9.64 -3.91
N ARG A 13 1.17 10.45 -4.08
CA ARG A 13 1.06 11.77 -4.70
C ARG A 13 0.81 11.67 -6.20
N ASP A 14 1.59 10.86 -6.91
CA ASP A 14 1.64 10.90 -8.37
C ASP A 14 0.48 10.12 -9.00
N VAL A 15 -0.02 9.08 -8.35
CA VAL A 15 -1.14 8.25 -8.84
C VAL A 15 -2.48 8.70 -8.25
N TYR A 16 -2.49 9.08 -6.97
CA TYR A 16 -3.73 9.33 -6.24
C TYR A 16 -3.91 10.80 -5.81
N GLY A 17 -2.90 11.66 -5.98
CA GLY A 17 -2.96 13.05 -5.55
C GLY A 17 -2.96 13.24 -4.03
N ILE A 18 -2.52 12.23 -3.26
CA ILE A 18 -2.62 12.21 -1.80
C ILE A 18 -1.27 12.54 -1.19
N GLU A 19 -1.23 13.60 -0.38
CA GLU A 19 -0.10 13.88 0.49
C GLU A 19 -0.22 13.07 1.78
N MET A 20 0.87 12.39 2.14
CA MET A 20 0.95 11.59 3.36
C MET A 20 2.24 11.87 4.13
N SER A 21 2.15 11.74 5.46
CA SER A 21 3.31 11.87 6.34
C SER A 21 4.28 10.71 6.16
N GLU A 22 5.56 10.97 6.41
CA GLU A 22 6.62 9.94 6.33
C GLU A 22 6.34 8.76 7.27
N LYS A 23 5.84 9.04 8.48
CA LYS A 23 5.43 7.99 9.43
C LYS A 23 4.36 7.09 8.83
N ARG A 24 3.29 7.66 8.25
CA ARG A 24 2.20 6.90 7.66
C ARG A 24 2.65 6.10 6.44
N ALA A 25 3.50 6.69 5.61
CA ALA A 25 4.10 5.99 4.47
C ALA A 25 4.98 4.81 4.89
N GLY A 26 5.71 4.94 6.01
CA GLY A 26 6.48 3.85 6.61
C GLY A 26 5.60 2.70 7.10
N GLU A 27 4.48 3.00 7.75
CA GLU A 27 3.50 1.99 8.18
C GLU A 27 2.93 1.22 6.98
N VAL A 28 2.52 1.93 5.92
CA VAL A 28 2.01 1.31 4.68
C VAL A 28 3.10 0.49 3.99
N ALA A 29 4.33 1.00 3.91
CA ALA A 29 5.46 0.27 3.30
C ALA A 29 5.77 -1.04 4.03
N SER A 30 5.66 -1.05 5.36
CA SER A 30 5.80 -2.27 6.17
C SER A 30 4.69 -3.27 5.84
N GLN A 31 3.43 -2.84 5.87
CA GLN A 31 2.28 -3.71 5.60
C GLN A 31 2.33 -4.33 4.20
N VAL A 32 2.67 -3.54 3.18
CA VAL A 32 2.81 -4.03 1.80
C VAL A 32 3.97 -5.02 1.69
N SER A 33 5.07 -4.79 2.41
CA SER A 33 6.20 -5.72 2.43
C SER A 33 5.85 -7.04 3.11
N ASP A 34 5.11 -6.99 4.23
CA ASP A 34 4.63 -8.18 4.94
C ASP A 34 3.70 -9.01 4.06
N LEU A 35 2.78 -8.35 3.35
CA LEU A 35 1.88 -9.00 2.38
C LEU A 35 2.65 -9.64 1.24
N ALA A 36 3.65 -8.94 0.67
CA ALA A 36 4.52 -9.47 -0.37
C ALA A 36 5.29 -10.70 0.07
N GLU A 37 5.77 -10.71 1.32
CA GLU A 37 6.50 -11.83 1.86
C GLU A 37 5.60 -13.01 2.24
N ALA A 38 4.36 -12.74 2.67
CA ALA A 38 3.34 -13.76 2.89
C ALA A 38 2.95 -14.45 1.58
N ALA A 39 2.64 -13.68 0.53
CA ALA A 39 2.26 -14.24 -0.77
C ALA A 39 3.41 -14.97 -1.48
N ARG A 40 4.64 -14.48 -1.32
CA ARG A 40 5.85 -15.19 -1.78
C ARG A 40 6.01 -16.54 -1.08
N ARG A 41 5.75 -16.60 0.23
CA ARG A 41 5.81 -17.86 1.00
C ARG A 41 4.69 -18.83 0.63
N ALA A 42 3.52 -18.33 0.28
CA ALA A 42 2.40 -19.15 -0.17
C ALA A 42 2.61 -19.79 -1.56
N GLY A 43 3.65 -19.40 -2.30
CA GLY A 43 3.92 -19.93 -3.66
C GLY A 43 2.90 -19.46 -4.71
N GLN A 44 2.01 -18.52 -4.35
CA GLN A 44 0.91 -18.05 -5.18
C GLN A 44 1.24 -16.67 -5.78
N GLN A 45 2.14 -16.65 -6.76
CA GLN A 45 2.50 -15.43 -7.47
C GLN A 45 1.32 -14.76 -8.21
N SER A 46 0.29 -15.53 -8.57
CA SER A 46 -0.94 -15.03 -9.20
C SER A 46 -1.87 -14.35 -8.19
N ASP A 47 -2.04 -14.94 -7.02
CA ASP A 47 -2.97 -14.42 -5.99
C ASP A 47 -2.40 -13.18 -5.29
N PHE A 48 -1.07 -13.01 -5.29
CA PHE A 48 -0.43 -11.81 -4.75
C PHE A 48 -0.89 -10.52 -5.45
N ASN A 49 -1.09 -10.57 -6.77
CA ASN A 49 -1.53 -9.40 -7.52
C ASN A 49 -2.99 -9.05 -7.18
N ASP A 50 -3.84 -10.05 -6.96
CA ASP A 50 -5.23 -9.88 -6.55
C ASP A 50 -5.33 -9.41 -5.09
N GLU A 51 -4.47 -9.88 -4.19
CA GLU A 51 -4.37 -9.38 -2.80
C GLU A 51 -3.82 -7.95 -2.74
N LEU A 52 -2.84 -7.59 -3.59
CA LEU A 52 -2.35 -6.21 -3.73
C LEU A 52 -3.45 -5.28 -4.26
N LEU A 53 -4.23 -5.72 -5.24
CA LEU A 53 -5.37 -4.97 -5.77
C LEU A 53 -6.50 -4.83 -4.74
N SER A 54 -6.71 -5.85 -3.90
CA SER A 54 -7.69 -5.81 -2.81
C SER A 54 -7.22 -4.89 -1.67
N ALA A 55 -5.94 -4.96 -1.30
CA ALA A 55 -5.34 -4.06 -0.31
C ALA A 55 -5.34 -2.59 -0.79
N ARG A 56 -5.17 -2.36 -2.11
CA ARG A 56 -5.34 -1.05 -2.74
C ARG A 56 -6.76 -0.50 -2.51
N GLN A 57 -7.80 -1.33 -2.61
CA GLN A 57 -9.18 -0.89 -2.38
C GLN A 57 -9.39 -0.43 -0.93
N VAL A 58 -8.87 -1.19 0.05
CA VAL A 58 -8.96 -0.84 1.48
C VAL A 58 -8.21 0.46 1.79
N ILE A 59 -7.02 0.64 1.23
CA ILE A 59 -6.25 1.89 1.42
C ILE A 59 -7.01 3.08 0.84
N LEU A 60 -7.60 2.94 -0.35
CA LEU A 60 -8.35 4.01 -1.00
C LEU A 60 -9.65 4.35 -0.26
N GLU A 61 -10.40 3.36 0.20
CA GLU A 61 -11.60 3.56 1.03
C GLU A 61 -11.27 4.29 2.33
N SER A 62 -10.14 3.96 2.98
CA SER A 62 -9.72 4.65 4.20
C SER A 62 -9.30 6.13 3.99
N LEU A 63 -8.91 6.47 2.77
CA LEU A 63 -8.49 7.83 2.40
C LEU A 63 -9.68 8.71 1.98
N ASP A 64 -10.72 8.13 1.37
CA ASP A 64 -11.97 8.83 1.00
C ASP A 64 -12.80 9.21 2.25
N ASP A 65 -12.89 8.30 3.23
CA ASP A 65 -13.58 8.55 4.51
C ASP A 65 -12.89 9.65 5.34
N SER A 66 -11.58 9.83 5.13
CA SER A 66 -10.79 10.89 5.80
C SER A 66 -10.96 12.28 5.17
N GLY A 67 -11.60 12.39 4.00
CA GLY A 67 -11.92 13.65 3.32
C GLY A 67 -13.32 14.20 3.62
N ALA A 68 -14.16 13.45 4.34
CA ALA A 68 -15.56 13.78 4.61
C ALA A 68 -15.80 14.52 5.94
N SER A 69 -14.78 15.12 6.56
CA SER A 69 -14.90 15.84 7.85
C SER A 69 -14.44 17.30 7.76
#